data_AF-A0A7K4D262-F1
#
_entry.id   AF-A0A7K4D262-F1
#
_cell.length_a   1.000
_cell.length_b   1.000
_cell.length_c   1.000
_cell.angle_alpha   90.00
_cell.angle_beta   90.00
_cell.angle_gamma   90.00
#
_symmetry.space_group_name_H-M   'P 1'
#
loop_
_entity.id
_entity.type
_entity.pdbx_description
1 polymer ?
#
loop_
_entity_poly.entity_id
_entity_poly.type
_entity_poly.pdbx_seq_one_letter_code
_entity_poly.pdbx_strand_id
1 'polypeptide(L)'
;MSEYKSKAIIYKDFEDVYGPCGCGMNLATLPILLPRHWLVEERPPEVEEHEFAKGFDSRRVSGFSCNQVLEHEIDGIDYMANFSCCRECAERAIKCGYAVWAEKSYPMLLR
;
A
#
# COMPACT_ATOMS: atom_id res chain seq x y z
N MET A 1 -11.41 -13.89 12.74
CA MET A 1 -11.04 -12.98 11.65
C MET A 1 -11.46 -11.60 12.09
N SER A 2 -10.50 -10.74 12.44
CA SER A 2 -10.77 -9.38 12.88
C SER A 2 -11.36 -8.59 11.72
N GLU A 3 -12.52 -7.96 11.91
CA GLU A 3 -13.16 -7.15 10.87
C GLU A 3 -12.42 -5.80 10.81
N TYR A 4 -11.57 -5.63 9.79
CA TYR A 4 -10.85 -4.39 9.54
C TYR A 4 -11.86 -3.31 9.09
N LYS A 5 -12.04 -2.26 9.90
CA LYS A 5 -12.96 -1.13 9.59
C LYS A 5 -12.65 -0.45 8.25
N SER A 6 -11.38 -0.41 7.87
CA SER A 6 -10.97 -0.04 6.50
C SER A 6 -9.84 -0.96 6.06
N LYS A 7 -9.87 -1.33 4.79
CA LYS A 7 -8.88 -2.23 4.17
C LYS A 7 -7.96 -1.44 3.25
N ALA A 8 -6.71 -1.86 3.16
CA ALA A 8 -5.80 -1.36 2.14
C ALA A 8 -6.29 -1.76 0.75
N ILE A 9 -6.08 -0.90 -0.24
CA ILE A 9 -6.47 -1.16 -1.62
C ILE A 9 -5.20 -1.44 -2.41
N ILE A 10 -5.15 -2.60 -3.07
CA ILE A 10 -4.01 -3.04 -3.87
C ILE A 10 -4.41 -3.00 -5.34
N TYR A 11 -3.62 -2.31 -6.15
CA TYR A 11 -3.87 -2.21 -7.57
C TYR A 11 -3.14 -3.31 -8.34
N LYS A 12 -3.78 -3.82 -9.39
CA LYS A 12 -3.23 -4.88 -10.25
C LYS A 12 -2.30 -4.36 -11.33
N ASP A 13 -2.35 -3.06 -11.61
CA ASP A 13 -1.42 -2.42 -12.53
C ASP A 13 -0.04 -2.43 -11.90
N PHE A 14 0.93 -2.99 -12.62
CA PHE A 14 2.32 -2.92 -12.17
C PHE A 14 2.82 -1.49 -12.24
N GLU A 15 3.58 -1.12 -11.22
CA GLU A 15 4.29 0.14 -11.16
C GLU A 15 5.79 -0.15 -11.26
N ASP A 16 6.51 0.66 -12.05
CA ASP A 16 7.97 0.57 -12.19
C ASP A 16 8.67 1.07 -10.92
N VAL A 17 8.50 0.32 -9.83
CA VAL A 17 9.06 0.64 -8.51
C VAL A 17 10.46 0.06 -8.40
N TYR A 18 11.41 0.89 -7.96
CA TYR A 18 12.81 0.51 -7.78
C TYR A 18 13.12 0.37 -6.29
N GLY A 19 12.51 -0.62 -5.62
CA GLY A 19 12.72 -0.84 -4.19
C GLY A 19 12.22 -2.20 -3.68
N PRO A 20 12.79 -2.71 -2.57
CA PRO A 20 12.32 -3.94 -1.96
C PRO A 20 10.93 -3.73 -1.34
N CYS A 21 10.10 -4.76 -1.41
CA CYS A 21 8.91 -4.87 -0.59
C CYS A 21 9.30 -4.84 0.90
N GLY A 22 8.37 -4.44 1.77
CA GLY A 22 8.59 -4.41 3.21
C GLY A 22 9.04 -5.74 3.80
N CYS A 23 8.68 -6.87 3.18
CA CYS A 23 9.14 -8.20 3.59
C CYS A 23 10.62 -8.52 3.25
N GLY A 24 11.31 -7.67 2.49
CA GLY A 24 12.71 -7.88 2.08
C GLY A 24 12.96 -8.98 1.04
N MET A 25 11.96 -9.80 0.70
CA MET A 25 12.14 -11.00 -0.14
C MET A 25 12.01 -10.73 -1.65
N ASN A 26 11.21 -9.73 -2.03
CA ASN A 26 10.81 -9.49 -3.42
C ASN A 26 10.81 -7.98 -3.73
N LEU A 27 10.90 -7.62 -5.01
CA LEU A 27 10.69 -6.24 -5.44
C LEU A 27 9.22 -5.83 -5.21
N ALA A 28 9.02 -4.61 -4.73
CA ALA A 28 7.70 -4.01 -4.72
C ALA A 28 7.31 -3.72 -6.17
N THR A 29 6.12 -4.14 -6.59
CA THR A 29 5.67 -3.99 -7.99
C THR A 29 4.20 -3.58 -8.08
N LEU A 30 3.46 -3.66 -6.97
CA LEU A 30 2.04 -3.34 -6.90
C LEU A 30 1.84 -2.07 -6.06
N PRO A 31 1.20 -1.02 -6.61
CA PRO A 31 0.83 0.16 -5.85
C PRO A 31 -0.24 -0.16 -4.81
N ILE A 32 -0.16 0.51 -3.67
CA ILE A 32 -1.08 0.37 -2.55
C ILE A 32 -1.57 1.74 -2.07
N LEU A 33 -2.86 1.79 -1.79
CA LEU A 33 -3.46 2.80 -0.94
C LEU A 33 -3.63 2.26 0.47
N LEU A 34 -2.93 2.87 1.43
CA LEU A 34 -3.06 2.55 2.85
C LEU A 34 -4.07 3.48 3.53
N PRO A 35 -4.99 2.96 4.37
CA PRO A 35 -5.86 3.80 5.17
C PRO A 35 -5.03 4.73 6.06
N ARG A 36 -5.33 6.03 6.06
CA ARG A 36 -4.54 7.02 6.79
C ARG A 36 -4.48 6.77 8.28
N HIS A 37 -5.58 6.33 8.87
CA HIS A 37 -5.66 6.05 10.31
C HIS A 37 -4.68 4.96 10.76
N TRP A 38 -4.29 4.02 9.87
CA TRP A 38 -3.25 3.03 10.21
C TRP A 38 -1.88 3.67 10.47
N LEU A 39 -1.57 4.80 9.86
CA LEU A 39 -0.29 5.48 10.08
C LEU A 39 -0.35 6.55 11.18
N VAL A 40 -1.53 7.15 11.39
CA VAL A 40 -1.70 8.26 12.35
C VAL A 40 -1.99 7.76 13.76
N GLU A 41 -2.79 6.69 13.90
CA GLU A 41 -3.18 6.16 15.20
C GLU A 41 -2.27 4.98 15.56
N GLU A 42 -2.48 3.84 14.91
CA GLU A 42 -1.67 2.63 15.09
C GLU A 42 -1.94 1.66 13.95
N ARG A 43 -0.91 0.95 13.50
CA ARG A 43 -1.07 -0.12 12.50
C ARG A 43 -1.68 -1.35 13.16
N PRO A 44 -2.62 -2.05 12.50
CA PRO A 44 -3.10 -3.31 13.04
C PRO A 44 -1.93 -4.29 13.29
N PRO A 45 -1.91 -5.04 14.42
CA PRO A 45 -0.77 -5.89 14.77
C PRO A 45 -0.37 -6.89 13.69
N GLU A 46 -1.35 -7.55 13.05
CA GLU A 46 -1.11 -8.49 11.94
C GLU A 46 -0.45 -7.80 10.72
N VAL A 47 -0.82 -6.55 10.45
CA VAL A 47 -0.25 -5.76 9.34
C VAL A 47 1.21 -5.41 9.64
N GLU A 48 1.50 -5.08 10.90
CA GLU A 48 2.83 -4.73 11.39
C GLU A 48 3.79 -5.94 11.35
N GLU A 49 3.33 -7.10 11.83
CA GLU A 49 4.07 -8.37 11.82
C GLU A 49 4.40 -8.84 10.39
N HIS A 50 3.47 -8.65 9.46
CA HIS A 50 3.67 -9.02 8.06
C HIS A 50 4.55 -8.04 7.28
N GLU A 51 4.99 -6.95 7.91
CA GLU A 51 5.73 -5.84 7.28
C GLU A 51 5.02 -5.31 6.02
N PHE A 52 3.69 -5.42 5.98
CA PHE A 52 2.91 -5.09 4.80
C PHE A 52 2.98 -3.59 4.54
N ALA A 53 3.21 -3.19 3.29
CA ALA A 53 3.30 -1.78 2.91
C ALA A 53 4.30 -0.96 3.77
N LYS A 54 5.38 -1.60 4.21
CA LYS A 54 6.62 -0.96 4.69
C LYS A 54 7.69 -0.87 3.59
N GLY A 55 7.38 -1.37 2.38
CA GLY A 55 8.26 -1.26 1.23
C GLY A 55 8.42 0.20 0.82
N PHE A 56 9.65 0.61 0.57
CA PHE A 56 9.99 1.98 0.19
C PHE A 56 10.16 2.06 -1.33
N ASP A 57 9.36 2.89 -1.98
CA ASP A 57 9.63 3.30 -3.37
C ASP A 57 10.71 4.39 -3.37
N SER A 58 11.91 4.02 -3.78
CA SER A 58 13.05 4.94 -3.82
C SER A 58 12.82 6.14 -4.75
N ARG A 59 11.94 6.05 -5.76
CA ARG A 59 11.58 7.20 -6.62
C ARG A 59 10.87 8.31 -5.85
N ARG A 60 10.03 7.91 -4.88
CA ARG A 60 9.23 8.84 -4.04
C ARG A 60 10.06 9.50 -2.94
N VAL A 61 11.22 8.91 -2.61
CA VAL A 61 12.15 9.38 -1.55
C VAL A 61 13.39 10.08 -2.14
N SER A 62 13.91 9.62 -3.27
CA SER A 62 15.17 10.10 -3.87
C SER A 62 14.90 11.15 -4.97
N GLY A 63 14.59 12.37 -4.56
CA GLY A 63 15.07 13.59 -5.23
C GLY A 63 14.49 14.03 -6.58
N PHE A 64 13.52 13.35 -7.21
CA PHE A 64 12.84 13.90 -8.41
C PHE A 64 11.33 14.14 -8.25
N SER A 65 10.69 13.54 -7.24
CA SER A 65 9.32 13.87 -6.84
C SER A 65 9.23 13.75 -5.32
N CYS A 66 9.66 14.79 -4.60
CA CYS A 66 9.57 14.84 -3.15
C CYS A 66 8.15 14.49 -2.67
N ASN A 67 8.01 13.45 -1.86
CA ASN A 67 7.04 13.37 -0.76
C ASN A 67 5.59 13.78 -1.08
N GLN A 68 5.06 13.47 -2.27
CA GLN A 68 3.62 13.52 -2.47
C GLN A 68 3.02 12.26 -1.87
N VAL A 69 2.90 12.24 -0.54
CA VAL A 69 1.88 11.42 0.11
C VAL A 69 0.56 12.00 -0.37
N LEU A 70 0.05 11.47 -1.47
CA LEU A 70 -1.22 11.92 -2.01
C LEU A 70 -2.31 11.30 -1.16
N GLU A 71 -3.00 12.18 -0.43
CA GLU A 71 -4.21 11.83 0.29
C GLU A 71 -5.34 11.70 -0.73
N HIS A 72 -6.08 10.58 -0.65
CA HIS A 72 -7.18 10.30 -1.54
C HIS A 72 -8.37 9.78 -0.72
N GLU A 73 -9.49 10.50 -0.77
CA GLU A 73 -10.72 10.06 -0.12
C GLU A 73 -11.46 9.08 -1.04
N ILE A 74 -11.76 7.88 -0.53
CA ILE A 74 -12.62 6.90 -1.19
C ILE A 74 -13.69 6.48 -0.18
N ASP A 75 -14.96 6.67 -0.53
CA ASP A 75 -16.11 6.30 0.30
C ASP A 75 -16.04 6.84 1.75
N GLY A 76 -15.51 8.06 1.91
CA GLY A 76 -15.35 8.72 3.22
C GLY A 76 -14.18 8.22 4.06
N ILE A 77 -13.26 7.44 3.48
CA ILE A 77 -12.01 6.99 4.11
C ILE A 77 -10.83 7.66 3.41
N ASP A 78 -9.96 8.29 4.20
CA ASP A 78 -8.70 8.85 3.70
C ASP A 78 -7.66 7.75 3.47
N TYR A 79 -7.06 7.74 2.29
CA TYR A 79 -6.00 6.84 1.89
C TYR A 79 -4.71 7.58 1.53
N MET A 80 -3.57 6.91 1.69
CA MET A 80 -2.26 7.40 1.30
C MET A 80 -1.65 6.57 0.16
N ALA A 81 -1.27 7.27 -0.91
CA ALA A 81 -0.50 6.73 -2.02
C ALA A 81 0.99 7.01 -1.83
N ASN A 82 1.70 6.13 -1.13
CA ASN A 82 3.17 6.18 -1.05
C ASN A 82 3.82 4.80 -0.85
N PHE A 83 3.03 3.74 -1.04
CA PHE A 83 3.42 2.40 -0.64
C PHE A 83 3.25 1.44 -1.80
N SER A 84 4.21 0.53 -1.93
CA SER A 84 4.17 -0.52 -2.92
C SER A 84 4.50 -1.86 -2.24
N CYS A 85 4.08 -2.96 -2.85
CA CYS A 85 4.27 -4.29 -2.30
C CYS A 85 4.52 -5.33 -3.39
N CYS A 86 5.07 -6.48 -2.99
CA CYS A 86 5.19 -7.63 -3.87
C CYS A 86 3.88 -8.41 -3.94
N ARG A 87 3.73 -9.23 -4.98
CA ARG A 87 2.52 -10.04 -5.20
C ARG A 87 2.21 -10.99 -4.05
N GLU A 88 3.22 -11.67 -3.50
CA GLU A 88 3.02 -12.62 -2.40
C GLU A 88 2.47 -11.95 -1.14
N CYS A 89 3.02 -10.79 -0.77
CA CYS A 89 2.53 -10.04 0.37
C CYS A 89 1.14 -9.46 0.12
N ALA A 90 0.84 -9.06 -1.12
CA ALA A 90 -0.52 -8.67 -1.50
C ALA A 90 -1.51 -9.83 -1.35
N GLU A 91 -1.21 -11.00 -1.90
CA GLU A 91 -2.08 -12.19 -1.79
C GLU A 91 -2.28 -12.61 -0.33
N ARG A 92 -1.23 -12.57 0.48
CA ARG A 92 -1.32 -12.79 1.93
C ARG A 92 -2.26 -11.76 2.59
N ALA A 93 -2.12 -10.49 2.24
CA ALA A 93 -2.95 -9.41 2.80
C ALA A 93 -4.44 -9.58 2.49
N ILE A 94 -4.76 -10.00 1.26
CA ILE A 94 -6.14 -10.34 0.86
C ILE A 94 -6.66 -11.52 1.69
N LYS A 95 -5.85 -12.58 1.84
CA LYS A 95 -6.23 -13.79 2.58
C LYS A 95 -6.45 -13.52 4.07
N CYS A 96 -5.65 -12.65 4.66
CA CYS A 96 -5.79 -12.21 6.05
C CYS A 96 -6.92 -11.19 6.25
N GLY A 97 -7.45 -10.62 5.17
CA GLY A 97 -8.66 -9.79 5.18
C GLY A 97 -8.43 -8.30 5.44
N TYR A 98 -7.17 -7.85 5.56
CA TYR A 98 -6.84 -6.44 5.76
C TYR A 98 -6.58 -5.68 4.45
N ALA A 99 -6.62 -6.34 3.30
CA ALA A 99 -6.56 -5.69 2.01
C ALA A 99 -7.64 -6.20 1.04
N VAL A 100 -7.89 -5.42 -0.01
CA VAL A 100 -8.73 -5.78 -1.16
C VAL A 100 -8.02 -5.44 -2.46
N TRP A 101 -8.37 -6.17 -3.52
CA TRP A 101 -7.95 -5.80 -4.87
C TRP A 101 -8.81 -4.63 -5.36
N ALA A 102 -8.18 -3.63 -5.96
CA ALA A 102 -8.88 -2.59 -6.68
C ALA A 102 -9.64 -3.18 -7.87
N GLU A 103 -10.87 -2.72 -8.07
CA GLU A 103 -11.66 -3.02 -9.27
C GLU A 103 -11.23 -2.17 -10.48
N LYS A 104 -10.60 -1.02 -10.20
CA LYS A 104 -10.16 -0.05 -11.19
C LYS A 104 -8.64 0.02 -11.25
N SER A 105 -8.13 0.51 -12.37
CA SER A 105 -6.71 0.81 -12.56
C SER A 105 -6.22 1.87 -11.57
N TYR A 106 -4.91 1.83 -11.30
CA TYR A 106 -4.26 2.79 -10.42
C TYR A 106 -4.35 4.19 -11.03
N PRO A 107 -4.96 5.17 -10.34
CA PRO A 107 -5.21 6.49 -10.91
C PRO A 107 -3.93 7.14 -11.42
N MET A 108 -3.98 7.69 -12.63
CA MET A 108 -2.83 8.38 -13.25
C MET A 108 -2.30 9.54 -12.40
N LEU A 109 -3.17 10.20 -11.63
CA LEU A 109 -2.79 11.27 -10.71
C LEU A 109 -1.92 10.78 -9.54
N LEU A 110 -1.96 9.49 -9.23
CA LEU A 110 -1.25 8.86 -8.11
C LEU A 110 0.00 8.06 -8.55
N ARG A 111 0.26 8.00 -9.86
CA ARG A 111 1.42 7.35 -10.49
C ARG A 111 2.66 8.21 -10.45
#